data_AF-A0A9D1Y291-F1
#
_entry.id   AF-A0A9D1Y291-F1
#
_cell.length_a   1.000
_cell.length_b   1.000
_cell.length_c   1.000
_cell.angle_alpha   90.00
_cell.angle_beta   90.00
_cell.angle_gamma   90.00
#
_symmetry.space_group_name_H-M   'P 1'
#
loop_
_entity.id
_entity.type
_entity.pdbx_description
1 polymer ?
#
loop_
_entity_poly.entity_id
_entity_poly.type
_entity_poly.pdbx_seq_one_letter_code
_entity_poly.pdbx_strand_id
1 'polypeptide(L)'
;MTQERFKELLKPIADGLFGKQRTRYGERPHYTVRPVGMIVEDLCRIPEEDWALYAFSREPLNGKFTDDQRRDLTQQAIACGRAYADKLAAQYGMRDPEKLAARLGLAVDFPDVPQNASRVLFAEFREPNKIHIYMDGVRKGRALLGEPGVPHALGGQLDITKLLIGHELFHYVEEQYKKEIWTRTYKIELWAPKFLHNRSTVSVLGEIAAMAFTRALNCLPYSPYVMDAFLVYGYSPEEASGLYEEMMQKAGRTPRLPDAAPQALPADASDAAEG
;
A
#
# COMPACT_ATOMS: atom_id res chain seq x y z
N MET A 1 18.56 9.51 11.07
CA MET A 1 17.91 8.72 12.15
C MET A 1 18.75 7.46 12.37
N THR A 2 18.87 6.92 13.60
CA THR A 2 19.64 5.69 13.85
C THR A 2 18.84 4.44 13.49
N GLN A 3 19.50 3.34 13.10
CA GLN A 3 18.82 2.07 12.78
C GLN A 3 17.93 1.57 13.93
N GLU A 4 18.35 1.75 15.18
CA GLU A 4 17.60 1.26 16.34
C GLU A 4 16.30 2.04 16.55
N ARG A 5 16.33 3.37 16.46
CA ARG A 5 15.14 4.21 16.54
C ARG A 5 14.18 3.95 15.38
N PHE A 6 14.71 3.54 14.23
CA PHE A 6 13.91 3.05 13.11
C PHE A 6 13.33 1.64 13.35
N LYS A 7 14.08 0.71 13.96
CA LYS A 7 13.58 -0.61 14.42
C LYS A 7 12.46 -0.49 15.46
N GLU A 8 12.37 0.63 16.18
CA GLU A 8 11.25 0.96 17.06
C GLU A 8 10.03 1.50 16.32
N LEU A 9 10.20 2.30 15.26
CA LEU A 9 9.11 2.73 14.37
C LEU A 9 8.59 1.57 13.50
N LEU A 10 9.41 0.53 13.28
CA LEU A 10 9.01 -0.77 12.75
C LEU A 10 8.21 -1.65 13.73
N LYS A 11 8.13 -1.32 15.03
CA LYS A 11 7.38 -2.15 16.00
C LYS A 11 5.90 -2.39 15.62
N PRO A 12 5.25 -1.54 14.80
CA PRO A 12 3.94 -1.85 14.23
C PRO A 12 3.89 -1.68 12.69
N ILE A 13 4.96 -2.07 11.97
CA ILE A 13 4.97 -2.07 10.48
C ILE A 13 4.54 -3.41 9.85
N ALA A 14 4.24 -4.42 10.69
CA ALA A 14 3.46 -5.60 10.30
C ALA A 14 1.94 -5.32 10.13
N ASP A 15 1.52 -4.06 10.24
CA ASP A 15 0.15 -3.61 10.07
C ASP A 15 0.06 -2.77 8.78
N GLY A 16 -0.17 -3.33 7.58
CA GLY A 16 -0.32 -2.50 6.37
C GLY A 16 -1.45 -1.47 6.50
N LEU A 17 -1.19 -0.21 6.14
CA LEU A 17 -2.19 0.85 5.89
C LEU A 17 -3.32 1.16 6.92
N PHE A 18 -3.23 1.08 8.26
CA PHE A 18 -2.32 0.43 9.19
C PHE A 18 -3.17 -0.20 10.33
N GLY A 19 -3.67 -1.42 10.14
CA GLY A 19 -4.63 -2.08 11.03
C GLY A 19 -4.02 -3.12 11.99
N LYS A 20 -4.43 -3.12 13.27
CA LYS A 20 -3.85 -3.94 14.37
C LYS A 20 -3.73 -5.44 14.04
N GLN A 21 -2.54 -6.01 14.21
CA GLN A 21 -2.37 -7.41 14.63
C GLN A 21 -1.91 -7.58 16.08
N ARG A 22 -2.38 -8.68 16.70
CA ARG A 22 -2.00 -9.10 18.05
C ARG A 22 -0.66 -9.82 18.01
N THR A 23 0.46 -9.12 18.22
CA THR A 23 1.71 -9.80 18.58
C THR A 23 1.67 -10.18 20.06
N ARG A 24 1.47 -11.47 20.33
CA ARG A 24 1.84 -12.10 21.60
C ARG A 24 3.33 -11.84 21.81
N TYR A 25 3.73 -11.47 23.03
CA TYR A 25 5.11 -11.06 23.33
C TYR A 25 6.08 -12.24 23.14
N GLY A 26 6.94 -12.21 22.12
CA GLY A 26 7.97 -13.22 21.85
C GLY A 26 8.32 -13.36 20.37
N GLU A 27 9.60 -13.14 20.05
CA GLU A 27 10.33 -13.33 18.77
C GLU A 27 9.68 -12.90 17.44
N ARG A 28 10.43 -12.14 16.63
CA ARG A 28 9.96 -11.73 15.29
C ARG A 28 10.00 -12.93 14.33
N PRO A 29 8.98 -13.11 13.47
CA PRO A 29 9.11 -14.04 12.35
C PRO A 29 10.23 -13.59 11.43
N HIS A 30 11.14 -14.51 11.09
CA HIS A 30 12.16 -14.29 10.07
C HIS A 30 11.59 -14.63 8.70
N TYR A 31 11.84 -13.77 7.70
CA TYR A 31 11.34 -13.94 6.34
C TYR A 31 12.49 -14.13 5.35
N THR A 32 12.27 -14.94 4.33
CA THR A 32 13.25 -15.09 3.24
C THR A 32 13.31 -13.80 2.44
N VAL A 33 14.42 -13.07 2.53
CA VAL A 33 14.63 -11.82 1.79
C VAL A 33 14.64 -12.10 0.29
N ARG A 34 13.83 -11.36 -0.46
CA ARG A 34 13.74 -11.44 -1.93
C ARG A 34 14.31 -10.20 -2.60
N PRO A 35 14.79 -10.28 -3.86
CA PRO A 35 15.10 -9.09 -4.65
C PRO A 35 13.85 -8.23 -4.86
N VAL A 36 13.98 -6.91 -4.76
CA VAL A 36 12.83 -6.00 -4.96
C VAL A 36 12.18 -6.15 -6.34
N GLY A 37 12.97 -6.40 -7.40
CA GLY A 37 12.46 -6.70 -8.74
C GLY A 37 11.50 -7.88 -8.78
N MET A 38 11.87 -8.99 -8.12
CA MET A 38 11.03 -10.19 -8.01
C MET A 38 9.69 -9.88 -7.34
N ILE A 39 9.72 -9.09 -6.26
CA ILE A 39 8.53 -8.65 -5.53
C ILE A 39 7.62 -7.83 -6.47
N VAL A 40 8.13 -6.76 -7.09
CA VAL A 40 7.27 -5.89 -7.91
C VAL A 40 6.78 -6.57 -9.19
N GLU A 41 7.57 -7.42 -9.83
CA GLU A 41 7.15 -8.22 -10.99
C GLU A 41 5.92 -9.08 -10.71
N ASP A 42 5.87 -9.71 -9.54
CA ASP A 42 4.77 -10.61 -9.17
C ASP A 42 3.54 -9.83 -8.72
N LEU A 43 3.73 -8.81 -7.89
CA LEU A 43 2.62 -7.98 -7.42
C LEU A 43 1.97 -7.20 -8.58
N CYS A 44 2.73 -6.73 -9.57
CA CYS A 44 2.17 -6.09 -10.77
C CYS A 44 1.34 -7.03 -11.65
N ARG A 45 1.48 -8.36 -11.49
CA ARG A 45 0.70 -9.39 -12.21
C ARG A 45 -0.60 -9.76 -11.48
N ILE A 46 -0.92 -9.17 -10.33
CA ILE A 46 -2.16 -9.43 -9.57
C ILE A 46 -3.29 -8.53 -10.11
N PRO A 47 -4.41 -9.11 -10.62
CA PRO A 47 -5.61 -8.37 -11.03
C PRO A 47 -6.13 -7.46 -9.92
N GLU A 48 -6.76 -6.35 -10.29
CA GLU A 48 -7.18 -5.32 -9.33
C GLU A 48 -8.21 -5.85 -8.31
N GLU A 49 -9.07 -6.78 -8.76
CA GLU A 49 -10.09 -7.48 -8.00
C GLU A 49 -9.54 -8.51 -7.00
N ASP A 50 -8.33 -9.04 -7.20
CA ASP A 50 -7.72 -10.05 -6.31
C ASP A 50 -7.06 -9.43 -5.06
N TRP A 51 -6.94 -8.10 -5.01
CA TRP A 51 -6.49 -7.39 -3.81
C TRP A 51 -7.52 -7.35 -2.69
N ALA A 52 -8.76 -7.81 -2.92
CA ALA A 52 -9.87 -7.77 -1.95
C ALA A 52 -9.49 -8.35 -0.58
N LEU A 53 -8.94 -9.56 -0.53
CA LEU A 53 -8.60 -10.22 0.75
C LEU A 53 -7.38 -9.62 1.44
N TYR A 54 -6.47 -9.00 0.67
CA TYR A 54 -5.35 -8.25 1.20
C TYR A 54 -5.84 -6.95 1.84
N ALA A 55 -6.58 -6.13 1.09
CA ALA A 55 -7.14 -4.88 1.60
C ALA A 55 -7.99 -5.13 2.86
N PHE A 56 -8.97 -6.04 2.79
CA PHE A 56 -9.84 -6.33 3.93
C PHE A 56 -9.12 -6.94 5.14
N SER A 57 -7.92 -7.52 5.02
CA SER A 57 -7.20 -7.99 6.22
C SER A 57 -6.74 -6.85 7.14
N ARG A 58 -6.81 -5.60 6.68
CA ARG A 58 -6.54 -4.37 7.44
C ARG A 58 -7.78 -3.76 8.11
N GLU A 59 -8.98 -4.21 7.74
CA GLU A 59 -10.26 -3.69 8.23
C GLU A 59 -10.59 -4.21 9.64
N PRO A 60 -10.82 -3.36 10.66
CA PRO A 60 -11.21 -3.80 12.00
C PRO A 60 -12.47 -4.69 12.05
N LEU A 61 -13.40 -4.49 11.12
CA LEU A 61 -14.62 -5.28 10.97
C LEU A 61 -14.48 -6.49 10.05
N ASN A 62 -13.27 -6.84 9.59
CA ASN A 62 -13.04 -7.89 8.58
C ASN A 62 -13.80 -9.20 8.87
N GLY A 63 -13.81 -9.66 10.12
CA GLY A 63 -14.51 -10.89 10.55
C GLY A 63 -16.05 -10.84 10.44
N LYS A 64 -16.64 -9.76 9.91
CA LYS A 64 -18.08 -9.62 9.62
C LYS A 64 -18.46 -9.89 8.16
N PHE A 65 -17.48 -10.03 7.27
CA PHE A 65 -17.71 -10.24 5.83
C PHE A 65 -17.41 -11.70 5.43
N THR A 66 -18.12 -12.20 4.41
CA THR A 66 -17.69 -13.37 3.62
C THR A 66 -16.69 -12.96 2.53
N ASP A 67 -15.96 -13.90 1.93
CA ASP A 67 -15.03 -13.57 0.85
C ASP A 67 -15.74 -13.00 -0.39
N ASP A 68 -16.95 -13.47 -0.69
CA ASP A 68 -17.79 -12.91 -1.76
C ASP A 68 -18.20 -11.46 -1.46
N GLN A 69 -18.57 -11.15 -0.22
CA GLN A 69 -18.86 -9.78 0.21
C GLN A 69 -17.62 -8.88 0.13
N ARG A 70 -16.43 -9.39 0.48
CA ARG A 70 -15.17 -8.64 0.32
C ARG A 70 -14.93 -8.31 -1.16
N ARG A 71 -15.13 -9.28 -2.06
CA ARG A 71 -14.93 -9.09 -3.51
C ARG A 71 -15.94 -8.11 -4.11
N ASP A 72 -17.23 -8.26 -3.81
CA ASP A 72 -18.28 -7.33 -4.27
C ASP A 72 -18.05 -5.90 -3.79
N LEU A 73 -17.77 -5.71 -2.49
CA LEU A 73 -17.48 -4.38 -1.94
C LEU A 73 -16.17 -3.79 -2.48
N THR A 74 -15.17 -4.62 -2.80
CA THR A 74 -13.94 -4.18 -3.48
C THR A 74 -14.24 -3.68 -4.88
N GLN A 75 -15.07 -4.38 -5.66
CA GLN A 75 -15.50 -3.93 -6.99
C GLN A 75 -16.26 -2.61 -6.94
N GLN A 76 -17.18 -2.45 -5.98
CA GLN A 76 -17.91 -1.19 -5.78
C GLN A 76 -16.98 -0.03 -5.35
N ALA A 77 -16.00 -0.28 -4.47
CA ALA A 77 -14.99 0.71 -4.08
C ALA A 77 -14.09 1.13 -5.26
N ILE A 78 -13.61 0.16 -6.06
CA ILE A 78 -12.84 0.41 -7.29
C ILE A 78 -13.64 1.28 -8.26
N ALA A 79 -14.91 0.93 -8.50
CA ALA A 79 -15.80 1.70 -9.37
C ALA A 79 -16.00 3.13 -8.86
N CYS A 80 -16.16 3.31 -7.55
CA CYS A 80 -16.26 4.62 -6.90
C CYS A 80 -14.99 5.46 -7.12
N GLY A 81 -13.82 4.91 -6.84
CA GLY A 81 -12.52 5.59 -7.04
C GLY A 81 -12.30 6.03 -8.48
N ARG A 82 -12.52 5.12 -9.45
CA ARG A 82 -12.43 5.43 -10.88
C ARG A 82 -13.41 6.52 -11.32
N ALA A 83 -14.69 6.41 -10.91
CA ALA A 83 -15.72 7.39 -11.26
C ALA A 83 -15.39 8.80 -10.74
N TYR A 84 -14.84 8.92 -9.53
CA TYR A 84 -14.40 10.22 -9.01
C TYR A 84 -13.12 10.74 -9.68
N ALA A 85 -12.19 9.86 -10.09
CA ALA A 85 -11.02 10.27 -10.88
C ALA A 85 -11.44 10.84 -12.24
N ASP A 86 -12.36 10.16 -12.94
CA ASP A 86 -12.88 10.61 -14.23
C ASP A 86 -13.74 11.88 -14.10
N LYS A 87 -14.54 12.01 -13.03
CA LYS A 87 -15.29 13.23 -12.69
C LYS A 87 -14.36 14.43 -12.52
N LEU A 88 -13.30 14.31 -11.72
CA LEU A 88 -12.32 15.39 -11.53
C LEU A 88 -11.55 15.68 -12.83
N ALA A 89 -11.15 14.64 -13.57
CA ALA A 89 -10.43 14.80 -14.83
C ALA A 89 -11.26 15.55 -15.88
N ALA A 90 -12.56 15.25 -15.98
CA ALA A 90 -13.49 15.97 -16.84
C ALA A 90 -13.74 17.41 -16.36
N GLN A 91 -13.92 17.63 -15.05
CA GLN A 91 -14.17 18.94 -14.46
C GLN A 91 -13.01 19.93 -14.64
N TYR A 92 -11.76 19.45 -14.55
CA TYR A 92 -10.56 20.31 -14.61
C TYR A 92 -9.75 20.16 -15.91
N GLY A 93 -10.14 19.25 -16.81
CA GLY A 93 -9.45 19.01 -18.08
C GLY A 93 -8.04 18.41 -17.95
N MET A 94 -7.73 17.76 -16.83
CA MET A 94 -6.40 17.21 -16.53
C MET A 94 -6.46 16.06 -15.52
N ARG A 95 -5.52 15.12 -15.60
CA ARG A 95 -5.37 14.01 -14.63
C ARG A 95 -4.21 14.17 -13.64
N ASP A 96 -3.33 15.15 -13.86
CA ASP A 96 -2.12 15.35 -13.03
C ASP A 96 -2.49 15.65 -11.56
N PRO A 97 -2.12 14.79 -10.58
CA PRO A 97 -2.58 14.94 -9.21
C PRO A 97 -2.13 16.22 -8.50
N GLU A 98 -0.90 16.69 -8.77
CA GLU A 98 -0.36 17.93 -8.21
C GLU A 98 -1.16 19.14 -8.68
N LYS A 99 -1.43 19.22 -9.99
CA LYS A 99 -2.22 20.31 -10.57
C LYS A 99 -3.68 20.25 -10.11
N LEU A 100 -4.26 19.05 -9.97
CA LEU A 100 -5.61 18.88 -9.42
C LEU A 100 -5.67 19.34 -7.95
N ALA A 101 -4.71 18.94 -7.11
CA ALA A 101 -4.63 19.37 -5.71
C ALA A 101 -4.54 20.91 -5.60
N ALA A 102 -3.68 21.54 -6.39
CA ALA A 102 -3.56 22.99 -6.45
C ALA A 102 -4.85 23.68 -6.94
N ARG A 103 -5.54 23.12 -7.94
CA ARG A 103 -6.83 23.63 -8.45
C ARG A 103 -7.96 23.54 -7.44
N LEU A 104 -7.92 22.55 -6.55
CA LEU A 104 -8.88 22.35 -5.46
C LEU A 104 -8.49 23.12 -4.18
N GLY A 105 -7.41 23.90 -4.21
CA GLY A 105 -6.99 24.74 -3.07
C GLY A 105 -6.31 23.96 -1.94
N LEU A 106 -5.72 22.79 -2.23
CA LEU A 106 -4.92 22.05 -1.26
C LEU A 106 -3.49 22.60 -1.20
N ALA A 107 -2.94 22.67 0.01
CA ALA A 107 -1.51 22.87 0.24
C ALA A 107 -0.82 21.51 0.27
N VAL A 108 0.18 21.30 -0.60
CA VAL A 108 1.02 20.09 -0.60
C VAL A 108 2.39 20.45 -0.02
N ASP A 109 2.65 19.98 1.20
CA ASP A 109 3.95 20.19 1.86
C ASP A 109 4.80 18.90 1.80
N PHE A 110 6.12 19.06 1.88
CA PHE A 110 7.10 17.97 1.72
C PHE A 110 7.98 17.80 2.98
N PRO A 111 7.41 17.46 4.16
CA PRO A 111 8.18 17.21 5.37
C PRO A 111 9.10 15.99 5.22
N ASP A 112 10.21 15.99 5.97
CA ASP A 112 11.21 14.92 5.85
C ASP A 112 10.71 13.57 6.40
N VAL A 113 10.13 13.60 7.60
CA VAL A 113 9.62 12.43 8.34
C VAL A 113 8.32 12.77 9.08
N PRO A 114 7.45 11.79 9.35
CA PRO A 114 6.26 12.00 10.17
C PRO A 114 6.59 12.40 11.61
N GLN A 115 5.87 13.39 12.12
CA GLN A 115 5.93 13.78 13.52
C GLN A 115 5.02 12.87 14.35
N ASN A 116 5.59 12.20 15.36
CA ASN A 116 4.87 11.35 16.33
C ASN A 116 4.09 10.15 15.76
N ALA A 117 4.32 9.74 14.52
CA ALA A 117 3.74 8.50 14.02
C ALA A 117 4.39 7.30 14.72
N SER A 118 3.58 6.39 15.23
CA SER A 118 4.04 5.09 15.74
C SER A 118 4.43 4.12 14.61
N ARG A 119 4.18 4.48 13.36
CA ARG A 119 4.30 3.65 12.14
C ARG A 119 4.88 4.49 10.99
N VAL A 120 5.40 3.85 9.95
CA VAL A 120 5.84 4.58 8.73
C VAL A 120 4.61 5.02 7.94
N LEU A 121 4.53 6.32 7.67
CA LEU A 121 3.60 6.92 6.73
C LEU A 121 4.42 7.46 5.55
N PHE A 122 3.90 7.31 4.33
CA PHE A 122 4.52 7.87 3.12
C PHE A 122 3.87 9.18 2.69
N ALA A 123 2.59 9.34 2.99
CA ALA A 123 1.82 10.55 2.85
C ALA A 123 0.71 10.59 3.91
N GLU A 124 0.00 11.71 3.97
CA GLU A 124 -1.23 11.88 4.76
C GLU A 124 -2.02 13.10 4.27
N PHE A 125 -3.34 12.96 4.17
CA PHE A 125 -4.28 14.07 4.13
C PHE A 125 -4.57 14.57 5.55
N ARG A 126 -4.46 15.89 5.75
CA ARG A 126 -4.89 16.60 6.95
C ARG A 126 -6.02 17.55 6.59
N GLU A 127 -7.17 17.36 7.25
CA GLU A 127 -8.27 18.29 7.17
C GLU A 127 -7.84 19.73 7.59
N PRO A 128 -8.38 20.77 6.95
CA PRO A 128 -9.40 20.71 5.89
C PRO A 128 -8.84 20.56 4.46
N ASN A 129 -7.57 20.90 4.22
CA ASN A 129 -7.05 21.09 2.86
C ASN A 129 -5.52 20.91 2.71
N LYS A 130 -4.88 20.03 3.49
CA LYS A 130 -3.42 19.84 3.42
C LYS A 130 -3.05 18.40 3.10
N ILE A 131 -2.06 18.21 2.23
CA ILE A 131 -1.39 16.94 1.99
C ILE A 131 0.05 17.08 2.46
N HIS A 132 0.55 16.11 3.21
CA HIS A 132 1.99 15.94 3.46
C HIS A 132 2.51 14.76 2.65
N ILE A 133 3.66 14.92 2.00
CA ILE A 133 4.42 13.84 1.38
C ILE A 133 5.75 13.67 2.12
N TYR A 134 5.97 12.49 2.71
CA TYR A 134 7.13 12.23 3.56
C TYR A 134 8.36 11.85 2.75
N MET A 135 9.30 12.79 2.66
CA MET A 135 10.39 12.73 1.69
C MET A 135 11.43 11.65 1.96
N ASP A 136 11.58 11.16 3.20
CA ASP A 136 12.42 10.00 3.49
C ASP A 136 11.95 8.75 2.73
N GLY A 137 10.64 8.46 2.75
CA GLY A 137 10.05 7.33 2.04
C GLY A 137 10.16 7.49 0.53
N VAL A 138 9.91 8.70 0.01
CA VAL A 138 10.06 9.02 -1.41
C VAL A 138 11.51 8.82 -1.87
N ARG A 139 12.51 9.30 -1.12
CA ARG A 139 13.93 9.13 -1.49
C ARG A 139 14.34 7.67 -1.48
N LYS A 140 13.90 6.90 -0.48
CA LYS A 140 14.17 5.47 -0.36
C LYS A 140 13.53 4.66 -1.49
N GLY A 141 12.26 4.92 -1.82
CA GLY A 141 11.59 4.32 -2.98
C GLY A 141 12.26 4.70 -4.30
N ARG A 142 12.68 5.98 -4.47
CA ARG A 142 13.41 6.43 -5.67
C ARG A 142 14.77 5.73 -5.84
N ALA A 143 15.47 5.41 -4.75
CA ALA A 143 16.72 4.66 -4.82
C ALA A 143 16.52 3.24 -5.38
N LEU A 144 15.36 2.61 -5.12
CA LEU A 144 15.02 1.28 -5.63
C LEU A 144 14.60 1.26 -7.10
N LEU A 145 14.30 2.41 -7.73
CA LEU A 145 13.85 2.45 -9.12
C LEU A 145 14.92 1.97 -10.13
N GLY A 146 16.20 1.97 -9.74
CA GLY A 146 17.31 1.46 -10.55
C GLY A 146 17.64 -0.02 -10.32
N GLU A 147 17.00 -0.69 -9.36
CA GLU A 147 17.32 -2.08 -9.02
C GLU A 147 16.89 -3.07 -10.13
N PRO A 148 17.61 -4.20 -10.32
CA PRO A 148 17.28 -5.19 -11.34
C PRO A 148 15.80 -5.63 -11.29
N GLY A 149 15.15 -5.66 -12.45
CA GLY A 149 13.71 -5.98 -12.61
C GLY A 149 12.74 -4.81 -12.37
N VAL A 150 13.08 -3.84 -11.52
CA VAL A 150 12.17 -2.75 -11.12
C VAL A 150 11.77 -1.83 -12.29
N PRO A 151 12.68 -1.32 -13.15
CA PRO A 151 12.30 -0.49 -14.29
C PRO A 151 11.32 -1.17 -15.25
N HIS A 152 11.47 -2.49 -15.44
CA HIS A 152 10.64 -3.27 -16.34
C HIS A 152 9.24 -3.50 -15.75
N ALA A 153 9.17 -3.94 -14.49
CA ALA A 153 7.90 -4.20 -13.81
C ALA A 153 7.04 -2.94 -13.62
N LEU A 154 7.67 -1.81 -13.26
CA LEU A 154 6.98 -0.54 -12.99
C LEU A 154 6.86 0.35 -14.25
N GLY A 155 7.25 -0.17 -15.43
CA GLY A 155 7.07 0.50 -16.73
C GLY A 155 7.87 1.80 -16.93
N GLY A 156 8.86 2.09 -16.08
CA GLY A 156 9.70 3.29 -16.14
C GLY A 156 9.00 4.64 -15.93
N GLN A 157 7.68 4.67 -15.71
CA GLN A 157 6.86 5.89 -15.63
C GLN A 157 6.38 6.23 -14.21
N LEU A 158 6.77 5.45 -13.19
CA LEU A 158 6.34 5.68 -11.81
C LEU A 158 6.92 6.98 -11.24
N ASP A 159 6.06 7.98 -11.04
CA ASP A 159 6.29 9.07 -10.11
C ASP A 159 5.65 8.74 -8.75
N ILE A 160 6.50 8.33 -7.80
CA ILE A 160 6.09 8.00 -6.42
C ILE A 160 5.38 9.18 -5.76
N THR A 161 5.81 10.41 -6.04
CA THR A 161 5.22 11.62 -5.43
C THR A 161 3.80 11.84 -5.95
N LYS A 162 3.57 11.72 -7.26
CA LYS A 162 2.22 11.85 -7.84
C LYS A 162 1.28 10.71 -7.50
N LEU A 163 1.80 9.49 -7.33
CA LEU A 163 1.03 8.36 -6.83
C LEU A 163 0.50 8.65 -5.42
N LEU A 164 1.37 9.10 -4.51
CA LEU A 164 1.02 9.44 -3.13
C LEU A 164 0.06 10.64 -3.07
N ILE A 165 0.33 11.72 -3.82
CA ILE A 165 -0.57 12.89 -3.90
C ILE A 165 -1.93 12.48 -4.45
N GLY A 166 -1.99 11.60 -5.46
CA GLY A 166 -3.25 11.09 -6.00
C GLY A 166 -4.04 10.26 -4.98
N HIS A 167 -3.38 9.52 -4.10
CA HIS A 167 -4.04 8.77 -3.02
C HIS A 167 -4.65 9.74 -1.99
N GLU A 168 -3.88 10.68 -1.44
CA GLU A 168 -4.38 11.64 -0.45
C GLU A 168 -5.42 12.63 -1.05
N LEU A 169 -5.33 12.92 -2.35
CA LEU A 169 -6.33 13.70 -3.06
C LEU A 169 -7.69 12.99 -3.10
N PHE A 170 -7.74 11.65 -3.15
CA PHE A 170 -9.00 10.94 -2.99
C PHE A 170 -9.61 11.17 -1.62
N HIS A 171 -8.82 11.09 -0.54
CA HIS A 171 -9.33 11.30 0.83
C HIS A 171 -9.90 12.71 1.04
N TYR A 172 -9.29 13.74 0.43
CA TYR A 172 -9.90 15.06 0.36
C TYR A 172 -11.25 15.05 -0.39
N VAL A 173 -11.32 14.43 -1.57
CA VAL A 173 -12.55 14.32 -2.37
C VAL A 173 -13.63 13.54 -1.60
N GLU A 174 -13.26 12.46 -0.91
CA GLU A 174 -14.15 11.67 -0.08
C GLU A 174 -14.78 12.51 1.04
N GLU A 175 -13.99 13.37 1.68
CA GLU A 175 -14.49 14.26 2.73
C GLU A 175 -15.36 15.41 2.17
N GLN A 176 -15.01 15.99 1.01
CA GLN A 176 -15.88 16.97 0.33
C GLN A 176 -17.25 16.37 -0.04
N TYR A 177 -17.26 15.14 -0.57
CA TYR A 177 -18.47 14.44 -1.01
C TYR A 177 -19.05 13.47 0.04
N LYS A 178 -18.69 13.59 1.32
CA LYS A 178 -19.03 12.60 2.39
C LYS A 178 -20.50 12.25 2.58
N LYS A 179 -21.42 13.06 2.05
CA LYS A 179 -22.89 12.82 2.07
C LYS A 179 -23.40 12.02 0.87
N GLU A 180 -22.57 11.85 -0.16
CA GLU A 180 -22.94 11.33 -1.49
C GLU A 180 -22.02 10.19 -1.95
N ILE A 181 -20.72 10.25 -1.62
CA ILE A 181 -19.74 9.26 -2.06
C ILE A 181 -20.02 7.89 -1.44
N TRP A 182 -19.93 6.83 -2.26
CA TRP A 182 -20.37 5.48 -1.88
C TRP A 182 -19.60 4.92 -0.68
N THR A 183 -18.28 5.13 -0.63
CA THR A 183 -17.40 4.68 0.46
C THR A 183 -17.79 5.25 1.84
N ARG A 184 -18.40 6.45 1.87
CA ARG A 184 -18.88 7.10 3.10
C ARG A 184 -20.35 6.82 3.38
N THR A 185 -21.17 6.65 2.36
CA THR A 185 -22.62 6.41 2.50
C THR A 185 -22.96 4.94 2.75
N TYR A 186 -22.17 3.99 2.22
CA TYR A 186 -22.25 2.58 2.57
C TYR A 186 -22.02 2.38 4.08
N LYS A 187 -22.85 1.55 4.70
CA LYS A 187 -22.70 1.11 6.09
C LYS A 187 -22.95 -0.38 6.20
N ILE A 188 -22.10 -1.09 6.95
CA ILE A 188 -22.43 -2.43 7.42
C ILE A 188 -23.35 -2.34 8.64
N GLU A 189 -24.38 -3.18 8.69
CA GLU A 189 -25.21 -3.38 9.87
C GLU A 189 -24.57 -4.41 10.81
N LEU A 190 -24.32 -4.01 12.07
CA LEU A 190 -23.63 -4.83 13.06
C LEU A 190 -24.59 -5.65 13.93
N TRP A 191 -25.75 -5.09 14.24
CA TRP A 191 -26.85 -5.72 14.97
C TRP A 191 -28.14 -4.88 14.88
N ALA A 192 -29.31 -5.52 14.92
CA ALA A 192 -30.62 -4.86 14.71
C ALA A 192 -31.78 -5.39 15.60
N PRO A 193 -31.80 -5.15 16.92
CA PRO A 193 -32.91 -5.48 17.80
C PRO A 193 -34.09 -4.51 17.62
N LYS A 194 -35.10 -4.97 16.90
CA LYS A 194 -36.44 -4.38 16.70
C LYS A 194 -36.50 -2.96 16.10
N PHE A 195 -35.99 -1.96 16.80
CA PHE A 195 -36.07 -0.54 16.44
C PHE A 195 -34.72 0.18 16.40
N LEU A 196 -33.64 -0.48 16.84
CA LEU A 196 -32.29 0.08 16.83
C LEU A 196 -31.46 -0.67 15.80
N HIS A 197 -30.88 0.04 14.83
CA HIS A 197 -29.90 -0.50 13.88
C HIS A 197 -28.54 0.10 14.20
N ASN A 198 -27.59 -0.72 14.66
CA ASN A 198 -26.21 -0.25 14.79
C ASN A 198 -25.48 -0.43 13.45
N ARG A 199 -24.95 0.67 12.91
CA ARG A 199 -24.33 0.75 11.58
C ARG A 199 -22.97 1.41 11.65
N SER A 200 -21.98 0.78 11.03
CA SER A 200 -20.61 1.30 10.97
C SER A 200 -20.20 1.63 9.53
N THR A 201 -19.32 2.63 9.39
CA THR A 201 -18.44 2.74 8.22
C THR A 201 -17.53 1.53 8.11
N VAL A 202 -17.04 1.28 6.91
CA VAL A 202 -16.05 0.26 6.59
C VAL A 202 -14.87 1.00 5.98
N SER A 203 -13.85 1.29 6.80
CA SER A 203 -12.76 2.20 6.46
C SER A 203 -11.98 1.77 5.22
N VAL A 204 -11.77 0.46 5.04
CA VAL A 204 -11.03 -0.06 3.88
C VAL A 204 -11.65 0.28 2.52
N LEU A 205 -12.95 0.62 2.46
CA LEU A 205 -13.59 1.03 1.20
C LEU A 205 -13.02 2.35 0.68
N GLY A 206 -12.70 3.29 1.57
CA GLY A 206 -12.02 4.54 1.22
C GLY A 206 -10.62 4.27 0.67
N GLU A 207 -9.86 3.38 1.33
CA GLU A 207 -8.51 2.98 0.88
C GLU A 207 -8.52 2.29 -0.50
N ILE A 208 -9.43 1.34 -0.73
CA ILE A 208 -9.55 0.67 -2.04
C ILE A 208 -9.91 1.68 -3.13
N ALA A 209 -10.83 2.61 -2.84
CA ALA A 209 -11.20 3.67 -3.77
C ALA A 209 -10.07 4.67 -4.01
N ALA A 210 -9.25 5.00 -3.00
CA ALA A 210 -8.06 5.83 -3.12
C ALA A 210 -7.00 5.19 -4.03
N MET A 211 -6.77 3.87 -3.90
CA MET A 211 -5.91 3.12 -4.81
C MET A 211 -6.44 3.16 -6.25
N ALA A 212 -7.73 2.87 -6.46
CA ALA A 212 -8.33 2.91 -7.80
C ALA A 212 -8.32 4.32 -8.42
N PHE A 213 -8.53 5.35 -7.61
CA PHE A 213 -8.49 6.77 -8.02
C PHE A 213 -7.08 7.20 -8.43
N THR A 214 -6.06 6.96 -7.59
CA THR A 214 -4.67 7.34 -7.93
C THR A 214 -4.15 6.57 -9.14
N ARG A 215 -4.55 5.31 -9.30
CA ARG A 215 -4.27 4.50 -10.49
C ARG A 215 -4.84 5.13 -11.75
N ALA A 216 -6.10 5.57 -11.71
CA ALA A 216 -6.81 6.16 -12.84
C ALA A 216 -6.33 7.58 -13.20
N LEU A 217 -5.82 8.35 -12.23
CA LEU A 217 -5.17 9.63 -12.48
C LEU A 217 -3.78 9.47 -13.09
N ASN A 218 -2.95 8.57 -12.54
CA ASN A 218 -1.58 8.34 -13.00
C ASN A 218 -1.48 7.34 -14.16
N CYS A 219 -2.61 6.85 -14.68
CA CYS A 219 -2.70 5.87 -15.78
C CYS A 219 -1.87 4.58 -15.56
N LEU A 220 -1.78 4.12 -14.31
CA LEU A 220 -0.89 3.01 -13.94
C LEU A 220 -1.42 1.65 -14.43
N PRO A 221 -0.59 0.80 -15.06
CA PRO A 221 -1.03 -0.50 -15.57
C PRO A 221 -1.32 -1.50 -14.43
N TYR A 222 -0.68 -1.36 -13.27
CA TYR A 222 -0.80 -2.21 -12.09
C TYR A 222 -1.61 -1.53 -10.96
N SER A 223 -1.99 -2.32 -9.94
CA SER A 223 -2.63 -1.84 -8.71
C SER A 223 -1.63 -1.09 -7.80
N PRO A 224 -1.94 0.10 -7.29
CA PRO A 224 -1.03 0.85 -6.40
C PRO A 224 -0.66 0.13 -5.09
N TYR A 225 -1.39 -0.92 -4.67
CA TYR A 225 -0.99 -1.78 -3.55
C TYR A 225 0.43 -2.37 -3.70
N VAL A 226 1.00 -2.46 -4.91
CA VAL A 226 2.42 -2.78 -5.13
C VAL A 226 3.36 -1.88 -4.29
N MET A 227 2.95 -0.64 -4.02
CA MET A 227 3.73 0.33 -3.24
C MET A 227 3.85 -0.05 -1.77
N ASP A 228 2.92 -0.83 -1.20
CA ASP A 228 2.97 -1.26 0.21
C ASP A 228 4.28 -2.02 0.49
N ALA A 229 4.59 -3.04 -0.33
CA ALA A 229 5.85 -3.78 -0.22
C ALA A 229 7.05 -2.97 -0.77
N PHE A 230 6.89 -2.29 -1.91
CA PHE A 230 8.00 -1.59 -2.57
C PHE A 230 8.58 -0.45 -1.72
N LEU A 231 7.73 0.37 -1.08
CA LEU A 231 8.20 1.47 -0.25
C LEU A 231 8.75 0.97 1.09
N VAL A 232 8.16 -0.07 1.69
CA VAL A 232 8.72 -0.74 2.89
C VAL A 232 10.09 -1.38 2.61
N TYR A 233 10.35 -1.85 1.39
CA TYR A 233 11.64 -2.43 1.01
C TYR A 233 12.81 -1.46 1.20
N GLY A 234 12.58 -0.15 0.96
CA GLY A 234 13.58 0.90 1.15
C GLY A 234 13.93 1.16 2.63
N TYR A 235 13.27 0.45 3.54
CA TYR A 235 13.44 0.50 4.98
C TYR A 235 13.86 -0.84 5.59
N SER A 236 13.22 -1.94 5.16
CA SER A 236 13.57 -3.30 5.56
C SER A 236 13.18 -4.29 4.45
N PRO A 237 14.16 -4.86 3.72
CA PRO A 237 13.92 -5.92 2.74
C PRO A 237 13.26 -7.18 3.33
N GLU A 238 13.50 -7.49 4.60
CA GLU A 238 12.91 -8.65 5.29
C GLU A 238 11.41 -8.43 5.55
N GLU A 239 11.03 -7.29 6.15
CA GLU A 239 9.63 -6.95 6.43
C GLU A 239 8.84 -6.80 5.12
N ALA A 240 9.43 -6.20 4.09
CA ALA A 240 8.84 -6.13 2.75
C ALA A 240 8.66 -7.51 2.10
N SER A 241 9.56 -8.46 2.37
CA SER A 241 9.43 -9.83 1.87
C SER A 241 8.33 -10.61 2.61
N GLY A 242 8.15 -10.38 3.92
CA GLY A 242 7.02 -10.92 4.68
C GLY A 242 5.68 -10.34 4.24
N LEU A 243 5.64 -9.03 3.96
CA LEU A 243 4.47 -8.36 3.40
C LEU A 243 4.12 -8.88 1.99
N TYR A 244 5.12 -9.09 1.14
CA TYR A 244 4.97 -9.74 -0.17
C TYR A 244 4.40 -11.16 -0.05
N GLU A 245 4.87 -11.97 0.92
CA GLU A 245 4.30 -13.30 1.16
C GLU A 245 2.82 -13.23 1.55
N GLU A 246 2.42 -12.30 2.42
CA GLU A 246 1.01 -12.08 2.75
C GLU A 246 0.21 -11.67 1.51
N MET A 247 0.68 -10.68 0.75
CA MET A 247 0.00 -10.17 -0.45
C MET A 247 -0.26 -11.28 -1.48
N MET A 248 0.76 -12.09 -1.77
CA MET A 248 0.65 -13.22 -2.69
C MET A 248 -0.35 -14.27 -2.19
N GLN A 249 -0.25 -14.67 -0.91
CA GLN A 249 -1.19 -15.63 -0.32
C GLN A 249 -2.63 -15.12 -0.34
N LYS A 250 -2.87 -13.85 -0.02
CA LYS A 250 -4.21 -13.23 -0.06
C LYS A 250 -4.77 -13.12 -1.48
N ALA A 251 -3.91 -12.95 -2.48
CA ALA A 251 -4.27 -13.01 -3.90
C ALA A 251 -4.40 -14.45 -4.45
N GLY A 252 -4.32 -15.48 -3.60
CA GLY A 252 -4.43 -16.89 -4.01
C GLY A 252 -3.21 -17.41 -4.79
N ARG A 253 -2.03 -16.83 -4.59
CA ARG A 253 -0.80 -17.12 -5.34
C ARG A 253 0.33 -17.61 -4.43
N THR A 254 1.19 -18.47 -4.98
CA THR A 254 2.41 -18.90 -4.31
C THR A 254 3.50 -17.83 -4.47
N PRO A 255 4.09 -17.32 -3.38
CA PRO A 255 5.25 -16.43 -3.47
C PRO A 255 6.43 -17.16 -4.14
N ARG A 256 7.14 -16.52 -5.07
CA ARG A 256 8.42 -17.04 -5.58
C ARG A 256 9.42 -17.16 -4.43
N LEU A 257 10.33 -18.11 -4.50
CA LEU A 257 11.56 -18.10 -3.69
C LEU A 257 12.66 -17.39 -4.47
N PRO A 258 13.62 -16.72 -3.82
CA PRO A 258 14.83 -16.29 -4.50
C PRO A 258 15.55 -17.52 -5.05
N ASP A 259 16.22 -17.38 -6.20
CA ASP A 259 17.12 -18.43 -6.67
C ASP A 259 18.15 -18.72 -5.57
N ALA A 260 18.44 -20.00 -5.34
CA ALA A 260 19.45 -20.38 -4.38
C ALA A 260 20.77 -19.71 -4.79
N ALA A 261 21.33 -18.88 -3.90
CA ALA A 261 22.68 -18.37 -4.10
C ALA A 261 23.58 -19.56 -4.40
N PRO A 262 24.43 -19.50 -5.44
CA PRO A 262 25.31 -20.62 -5.76
C PRO A 262 26.08 -20.97 -4.50
N GLN A 263 25.93 -22.20 -4.03
CA GLN A 263 26.69 -22.69 -2.89
C GLN A 263 28.14 -22.43 -3.21
N ALA A 264 28.83 -21.67 -2.35
CA ALA A 264 30.27 -21.51 -2.47
C ALA A 264 30.84 -22.93 -2.51
N LEU A 265 31.47 -23.28 -3.64
CA LEU A 265 32.12 -24.57 -3.79
C LEU A 265 33.00 -24.76 -2.55
N PRO A 266 32.93 -25.92 -1.86
CA PRO A 266 33.81 -26.17 -0.74
C PRO A 266 35.23 -25.92 -1.24
N ALA A 267 35.96 -25.04 -0.55
CA ALA A 267 37.34 -24.76 -0.91
C ALA A 267 38.08 -26.10 -0.94
N ASP A 268 38.64 -26.44 -2.11
CA ASP A 268 39.38 -27.68 -2.27
C ASP A 268 40.42 -27.77 -1.15
N ALA A 269 40.29 -28.79 -0.31
CA ALA A 269 41.28 -29.11 0.70
C ALA A 269 42.50 -29.74 0.02
N SER A 270 43.20 -28.95 -0.79
CA SER A 270 44.53 -29.26 -1.30
C SER A 270 45.58 -28.99 -0.22
N ASP A 271 45.46 -29.69 0.91
CA ASP A 271 46.61 -30.01 1.76
C ASP A 271 47.06 -31.41 1.36
N ALA A 272 48.07 -31.49 0.50
CA ALA A 272 49.46 -31.56 0.93
C ALA A 272 49.85 -32.99 1.33
N ALA A 273 50.02 -33.83 0.31
CA ALA A 273 50.97 -34.92 0.39
C ALA A 273 52.39 -34.34 0.22
N GLU A 274 53.07 -34.05 1.33
CA GLU A 274 54.52 -33.79 1.38
C GLU A 274 55.01 -33.90 2.83
N GLY A 275 55.89 -34.88 3.13
CA GLY A 275 56.50 -35.08 4.46
C GLY A 275 56.43 -36.51 4.99
#